data_AF-A0A8X8LCP3-F1
#
_entry.id   AF-A0A8X8LCP3-F1
#
_cell.length_a   1.000
_cell.length_b   1.000
_cell.length_c   1.000
_cell.angle_alpha   90.00
_cell.angle_beta   90.00
_cell.angle_gamma   90.00
#
_symmetry.space_group_name_H-M   'P 1'
#
loop_
_entity.id
_entity.type
_entity.pdbx_description
1 polymer ?
#
loop_
_entity_poly.entity_id
_entity_poly.type
_entity_poly.pdbx_seq_one_letter_code
_entity_poly.pdbx_strand_id
1 'polypeptide(L)' 'MSNDVNVPVCNIGPYGFDAHKKFERLELTYSLEIVPLLTYSVIRHLLPAS' A
#
# COMPACT_ATOMS: atom_id res chain seq x y z
N MET A 1 -22.48 -6.49 -18.31
CA MET A 1 -21.10 -6.79 -18.73
C MET A 1 -20.18 -5.92 -17.88
N SER A 2 -19.33 -6.51 -17.05
CA SER A 2 -18.31 -5.76 -16.30
C SER A 2 -17.26 -5.25 -17.28
N ASN A 3 -16.94 -3.96 -17.21
CA ASN A 3 -15.81 -3.39 -17.92
C ASN A 3 -14.54 -3.77 -17.13
N ASP A 4 -13.83 -4.81 -17.58
CA ASP A 4 -12.59 -5.22 -16.94
C ASP A 4 -11.49 -4.19 -17.26
N VAL A 5 -11.01 -3.50 -16.23
CA VAL A 5 -9.90 -2.55 -16.37
C VAL A 5 -8.60 -3.33 -16.41
N ASN A 6 -8.07 -3.56 -17.61
CA ASN A 6 -6.82 -4.30 -17.83
C ASN A 6 -5.60 -3.37 -17.77
N VAL A 7 -5.24 -2.92 -16.57
CA VAL A 7 -4.05 -2.09 -16.32
C VAL A 7 -3.14 -2.77 -15.29
N PRO A 8 -1.83 -2.51 -15.30
CA PRO A 8 -0.94 -3.05 -14.28
C PRO A 8 -1.32 -2.49 -12.90
N VAL A 9 -1.44 -3.38 -11.92
CA VAL A 9 -1.79 -3.05 -10.54
C VAL A 9 -0.72 -3.55 -9.58
N CYS A 10 -0.47 -2.79 -8.52
CA CYS A 10 0.44 -3.16 -7.43
C CYS A 10 -0.20 -2.76 -6.10
N ASN A 11 -0.13 -3.66 -5.11
CA ASN A 11 -0.64 -3.41 -3.77
C ASN A 11 0.49 -2.94 -2.86
N ILE A 12 0.25 -1.88 -2.12
CA ILE A 12 1.14 -1.37 -1.06
C ILE A 12 0.30 -1.27 0.20
N GLY A 13 0.79 -1.82 1.31
CA GLY A 13 0.01 -1.84 2.54
C GLY A 13 0.86 -2.15 3.77
N PRO A 14 0.29 -1.94 4.96
CA PRO A 14 0.93 -2.23 6.23
C PRO A 14 1.25 -3.71 6.40
N TYR A 15 2.17 -4.00 7.32
CA TYR A 15 2.50 -5.36 7.73
C TYR A 15 1.96 -5.64 9.12
N GLY A 16 1.29 -6.77 9.27
CA GLY A 16 0.63 -7.14 10.50
C GLY A 16 0.18 -8.59 10.52
N PHE A 17 -0.42 -8.99 11.64
CA PHE A 17 -0.98 -10.33 11.85
C PHE A 17 -2.43 -10.21 12.28
N ASP A 18 -3.22 -11.24 11.94
CA ASP A 18 -4.63 -11.37 12.36
C ASP A 18 -5.52 -10.21 11.92
N ALA A 19 -5.33 -9.75 10.67
CA ALA A 19 -6.17 -8.74 10.04
C ALA A 19 -7.67 -9.09 10.19
N HIS A 20 -8.47 -8.09 10.56
CA HIS A 20 -9.92 -8.22 10.77
C HIS A 20 -10.33 -9.16 11.92
N LYS A 21 -9.44 -9.45 12.88
CA LYS A 21 -9.75 -10.18 14.12
C LYS A 21 -9.59 -9.28 15.35
N LYS A 22 -10.13 -9.72 16.50
CA LYS A 22 -10.13 -8.98 17.78
C LYS A 22 -8.74 -8.56 18.27
N PHE A 23 -7.70 -9.30 17.91
CA PHE A 23 -6.31 -9.08 18.33
C PHE A 23 -5.41 -8.79 17.12
N GLU A 24 -5.90 -7.97 16.20
CA GLU A 24 -5.10 -7.47 15.07
C GLU A 24 -3.81 -6.81 15.60
N ARG A 25 -2.69 -7.14 14.95
CA ARG A 25 -1.35 -6.68 15.32
C ARG A 25 -0.71 -5.98 14.14
N LEU A 26 -0.03 -4.88 14.41
CA LEU A 26 0.65 -4.07 13.41
C LEU A 26 2.14 -4.00 13.74
N GLU A 27 2.99 -4.18 12.74
CA GLU A 27 4.41 -3.81 12.88
C GLU A 27 4.51 -2.30 12.65
N LEU A 28 4.84 -1.58 13.72
CA LEU A 28 4.70 -0.13 13.78
C LEU A 28 5.69 0.59 12.87
N THR A 29 6.96 0.18 12.85
CA THR A 29 7.99 0.87 12.09
C THR A 29 7.72 0.75 10.59
N TYR A 30 7.50 -0.46 10.09
CA TYR A 30 7.16 -0.69 8.70
C TYR A 30 5.85 0.00 8.32
N SER A 31 4.81 -0.18 9.12
CA SER A 31 3.47 0.26 8.71
C SER A 31 3.24 1.76 8.84
N LEU A 32 3.87 2.41 9.82
CA LEU A 32 3.64 3.83 10.12
C LEU A 32 4.75 4.75 9.59
N GLU A 33 5.94 4.20 9.30
CA GLU A 33 7.07 4.99 8.78
C GLU A 33 7.41 4.57 7.35
N ILE A 34 7.63 3.27 7.10
CA ILE A 34 8.11 2.79 5.80
C ILE A 34 7.02 2.81 4.74
N VAL A 35 5.81 2.31 5.03
CA VAL A 35 4.72 2.22 4.04
C VAL A 35 4.27 3.59 3.52
N PRO A 36 4.09 4.62 4.37
CA PRO A 36 3.80 5.97 3.87
C PRO A 36 4.91 6.53 2.97
N LEU A 37 6.18 6.33 3.35
CA LEU A 37 7.33 6.79 2.55
C LEU A 37 7.42 6.05 1.22
N LEU A 38 7.25 4.73 1.23
CA LEU A 38 7.25 3.89 0.03
C LEU A 38 6.13 4.30 -0.92
N THR A 39 4.92 4.51 -0.40
CA THR A 39 3.77 4.97 -1.19
C THR A 39 4.06 6.32 -1.82
N TYR A 40 4.61 7.27 -1.05
CA TYR A 40 5.02 8.58 -1.57
C TYR A 40 6.07 8.45 -2.68
N SER A 41 7.12 7.66 -2.46
CA SER A 41 8.18 7.43 -3.44
C SER A 41 7.67 6.82 -4.73
N VAL A 42 6.76 5.84 -4.66
CA VAL A 42 6.12 5.23 -5.84
C VAL A 42 5.34 6.26 -6.64
N ILE A 43 4.51 7.09 -5.98
CA ILE A 43 3.76 8.16 -6.64
C ILE A 43 4.72 9.12 -7.34
N ARG A 44 5.78 9.57 -6.66
CA ARG A 44 6.79 10.49 -7.21
C ARG A 44 7.57 9.89 -8.39
N HIS A 45 7.75 8.57 -8.42
CA HIS A 45 8.45 7.89 -9.50
C HIS A 45 7.56 7.66 -10.73
N LEU A 46 6.27 7.37 -10.51
CA LEU A 46 5.32 7.09 -11.58
C LEU A 46 4.72 8.34 -12.22
N LEU A 47 4.63 9.45 -11.47
CA LEU A 47 4.14 10.71 -11.99
C LEU A 47 5.30 11.60 -12.47
N PRO A 48 5.25 12.14 -13.70
CA PRO A 48 6.25 13.10 -14.16
C PRO A 48 6.28 14.34 -13.27
N ALA A 49 7.46 14.98 -13.16
CA ALA A 49 7.52 16.34 -12.63
C ALA A 49 6.88 17.27 -13.68
N SER A 50 5.73 17.85 -13.34
CA SER A 50 5.05 18.88 -14.12
C SER A 50 5.84 20.18 -14.14
#